data_AF-A0A3P7LZM8-F1
#
_entry.id   AF-A0A3P7LZM8-F1
#
_cell.length_a   1.000
_cell.length_b   1.000
_cell.length_c   1.000
_cell.angle_alpha   90.00
_cell.angle_beta   90.00
_cell.angle_gamma   90.00
#
_symmetry.space_group_name_H-M   'P 1'
#
loop_
_entity.id
_entity.type
_entity.pdbx_description
1 polymer ?
#
loop_
_entity_poly.entity_id
_entity_poly.type
_entity_poly.pdbx_seq_one_letter_code
_entity_poly.pdbx_strand_id
1 'polypeptide(L)'
;MQIRVPVVPSGNCIVWEFATDNYDIGFGLFFEWVKPSSPAPGEKASWKIMEGSSQPLDASSQTYSSSFFQTAPPPDQSQTPCKVFVEEVIPIYRRSSNTEVYCGSHAYPGNGTYLLKFDNTYSLWRSKMLYYRVYSTK
;
A
#
# COMPACT_ATOMS: atom_id res chain seq x y z
N MET A 1 -1.55 -11.52 -1.51
CA MET A 1 -0.78 -11.20 -2.73
C MET A 1 -0.66 -9.68 -2.85
N GLN A 2 0.44 -9.16 -3.40
CA GLN A 2 0.62 -7.73 -3.63
C GLN A 2 1.20 -7.47 -5.02
N ILE A 3 0.65 -6.50 -5.75
CA ILE A 3 1.20 -5.99 -7.01
C ILE A 3 1.75 -4.59 -6.75
N ARG A 4 2.97 -4.33 -7.25
CA ARG A 4 3.64 -3.03 -7.12
C ARG A 4 3.65 -2.35 -8.48
N VAL A 5 3.16 -1.11 -8.53
CA VAL A 5 3.03 -0.34 -9.79
C VAL A 5 3.67 1.03 -9.60
N PRO A 6 4.90 1.24 -10.12
CA PRO A 6 5.55 2.54 -10.07
C PRO A 6 4.73 3.61 -10.79
N VAL A 7 4.78 4.84 -10.29
CA VAL A 7 4.22 6.00 -11.01
C VAL A 7 4.98 6.21 -12.31
N VAL A 8 4.24 6.34 -13.41
CA VAL A 8 4.81 6.63 -14.73
C VAL A 8 4.89 8.16 -14.90
N PRO A 9 6.07 8.76 -15.12
CA PRO A 9 6.20 10.23 -15.21
C PRO A 9 5.35 10.90 -16.29
N SER A 10 4.99 10.18 -17.34
CA SER A 10 4.17 10.70 -18.44
C SER A 10 2.66 10.52 -18.23
N GLY A 11 2.25 9.90 -17.13
CA GLY A 11 0.85 9.66 -16.80
C GLY A 11 0.33 10.58 -15.70
N ASN A 12 -1.00 10.62 -15.54
CA ASN A 12 -1.69 11.43 -14.54
C ASN A 12 -2.43 10.59 -13.49
N CYS A 13 -2.75 9.33 -13.77
CA CYS A 13 -3.46 8.46 -12.85
C CYS A 13 -3.18 6.97 -13.10
N ILE A 14 -3.41 6.15 -12.07
CA ILE A 14 -3.45 4.69 -12.19
C ILE A 14 -4.91 4.28 -12.40
N VAL A 15 -5.13 3.29 -13.25
CA VAL A 15 -6.42 2.63 -13.44
C VAL A 15 -6.21 1.13 -13.23
N TRP A 16 -7.14 0.51 -12.51
CA TRP A 16 -7.12 -0.93 -12.26
C TRP A 16 -8.50 -1.53 -12.49
N GLU A 17 -8.49 -2.81 -12.85
CA GLU A 17 -9.65 -3.68 -12.85
C GLU A 17 -9.23 -5.08 -12.42
N PHE A 18 -10.10 -5.79 -11.71
CA PHE A 18 -9.89 -7.18 -11.37
C PHE A 18 -11.19 -7.94 -11.19
N ALA A 19 -11.09 -9.25 -11.35
CA ALA A 19 -12.16 -10.21 -11.13
C ALA A 19 -11.61 -11.48 -10.47
N THR A 20 -12.47 -12.23 -9.80
CA THR A 20 -12.12 -13.51 -9.19
C THR A 20 -13.06 -14.62 -9.63
N ASP A 21 -12.61 -15.87 -9.59
CA ASP A 21 -13.54 -16.99 -9.75
C ASP A 21 -14.25 -17.30 -8.43
N ASN A 22 -15.55 -17.57 -8.51
CA ASN A 22 -16.43 -18.21 -7.50
C ASN A 22 -16.61 -17.50 -6.15
N TYR A 23 -15.64 -16.72 -5.68
CA TYR A 23 -15.60 -16.18 -4.32
C TYR A 23 -15.06 -14.75 -4.31
N ASP A 24 -15.47 -14.00 -3.30
CA ASP A 24 -14.98 -12.65 -3.05
C ASP A 24 -13.52 -12.64 -2.56
N ILE A 25 -12.88 -11.48 -2.58
CA ILE A 25 -11.51 -11.29 -2.10
C ILE A 25 -11.37 -9.93 -1.40
N GLY A 26 -10.48 -9.82 -0.43
CA GLY A 26 -10.11 -8.52 0.14
C GLY A 26 -9.27 -7.73 -0.85
N PHE A 27 -9.59 -6.45 -1.03
CA PHE A 27 -8.80 -5.53 -1.87
C PHE A 27 -8.57 -4.21 -1.15
N GLY A 28 -7.34 -3.73 -1.19
CA GLY A 28 -6.96 -2.38 -0.77
C GLY A 28 -5.87 -1.78 -1.67
N LEU A 29 -5.74 -0.46 -1.65
CA LEU A 29 -4.79 0.31 -2.43
C LEU A 29 -3.96 1.18 -1.49
N PHE A 30 -2.65 1.12 -1.63
CA PHE A 30 -1.72 1.92 -0.83
C PHE A 30 -0.74 2.64 -1.75
N PHE A 31 -0.14 3.72 -1.25
CA PHE A 31 0.86 4.48 -1.98
C PHE A 31 2.15 4.57 -1.16
N GLU A 32 3.22 4.00 -1.71
CA GLU A 32 4.55 4.07 -1.14
C GLU A 32 5.29 5.28 -1.72
N TRP A 33 5.56 6.27 -0.87
CA TRP A 33 6.23 7.49 -1.26
C TRP A 33 7.73 7.27 -1.43
N VAL A 34 8.27 7.70 -2.57
CA VAL A 34 9.73 7.77 -2.77
C VAL A 34 10.23 9.02 -2.05
N LYS A 35 11.06 8.83 -1.02
CA LYS A 35 11.76 9.96 -0.42
C LYS A 35 12.79 10.49 -1.41
N PRO A 36 12.92 11.83 -1.57
CA PRO A 36 14.13 12.37 -2.16
C PRO A 36 15.32 11.93 -1.29
N SER A 37 16.31 11.31 -1.91
CA SER A 37 17.54 10.89 -1.25
C SER A 37 18.24 12.13 -0.65
N SER A 38 18.14 12.27 0.67
CA SER A 38 18.73 13.30 1.54
C SER A 38 18.27 14.76 1.34
N PRO A 39 17.92 15.48 2.42
CA PRO A 39 17.87 16.94 2.39
C PRO A 39 19.29 17.49 2.22
N ALA A 40 19.43 18.57 1.47
CA ALA A 40 20.67 19.36 1.49
C ALA A 40 21.00 19.77 2.95
N PRO A 41 22.29 19.92 3.33
CA PRO A 41 22.67 20.33 4.68
C PRO A 41 22.01 21.68 5.03
N GLY A 42 20.94 21.67 5.84
CA GLY A 42 20.26 22.88 6.31
C GLY A 42 18.74 22.86 6.25
N GLU A 43 18.11 21.95 5.50
CA GLU A 43 16.64 21.88 5.44
C GLU A 43 16.08 21.06 6.60
N LYS A 44 15.52 21.76 7.60
CA LYS A 44 14.65 21.14 8.61
C LYS A 44 13.43 20.60 7.88
N ALA A 45 13.33 19.27 7.75
CA ALA A 45 12.14 18.61 7.22
C ALA A 45 10.94 18.87 8.15
N SER A 46 10.22 19.96 7.93
CA SER A 46 8.99 20.29 8.65
C SER A 46 7.78 19.68 7.93
N TRP A 47 7.59 18.38 8.10
CA TRP A 47 6.33 17.75 7.70
C TRP A 47 5.44 17.66 8.93
N LYS A 48 4.49 18.59 9.03
CA LYS A 48 3.54 18.70 10.14
C LYS A 48 2.50 17.59 9.99
N ILE A 49 2.61 16.56 10.81
CA ILE A 49 1.63 15.48 10.94
C ILE A 49 0.44 16.06 11.73
N MET A 50 -0.75 16.10 11.12
CA MET A 50 -1.98 16.39 11.86
C MET A 50 -2.45 15.07 12.47
N GLU A 51 -2.08 14.84 13.72
CA GLU A 51 -2.57 13.72 14.52
C GLU A 51 -4.01 14.02 14.92
N GLY A 52 -4.96 13.54 14.10
CA GLY A 52 -6.38 13.58 14.41
C GLY A 52 -6.70 12.64 15.56
N SER A 53 -6.97 13.22 16.73
CA SER A 53 -7.28 12.54 17.98
C SER A 53 -8.49 11.62 17.88
N SER A 54 -8.34 10.37 18.33
CA SER A 54 -9.47 9.59 18.85
C SER A 54 -9.03 8.92 20.16
N GLN A 55 -9.69 9.31 21.25
CA GLN A 55 -9.60 8.63 22.54
C GLN A 55 -10.49 7.36 22.53
N PRO A 56 -10.19 6.36 23.39
CA PRO A 56 -10.35 4.95 23.08
C PRO A 56 -11.54 4.29 23.80
N LEU A 57 -12.20 3.31 23.17
CA LEU A 57 -12.96 2.27 23.87
C LEU A 57 -12.93 0.92 23.10
N ASP A 58 -12.32 -0.06 23.77
CA ASP A 58 -12.56 -1.51 23.79
C ASP A 58 -12.33 -2.45 22.58
N ALA A 59 -11.23 -3.20 22.72
CA ALA A 59 -11.12 -4.67 22.68
C ALA A 59 -11.58 -5.47 21.44
N SER A 60 -10.67 -5.59 20.45
CA SER A 60 -10.18 -6.90 19.98
C SER A 60 -8.93 -6.70 19.11
N SER A 61 -7.79 -7.03 19.69
CA SER A 61 -6.44 -6.91 19.15
C SER A 61 -6.16 -7.83 17.95
N GLN A 62 -5.66 -7.25 16.85
CA GLN A 62 -4.66 -7.88 15.98
C GLN A 62 -3.96 -6.80 15.13
N THR A 63 -3.05 -6.07 15.79
CA THR A 63 -2.13 -5.13 15.15
C THR A 63 -1.01 -5.93 14.48
N TYR A 64 -1.06 -6.07 13.16
CA TYR A 64 0.10 -6.50 12.37
C TYR A 64 1.05 -5.31 12.17
N SER A 65 1.76 -4.93 13.23
CA SER A 65 3.04 -4.22 13.09
C SER A 65 4.12 -5.27 12.86
N SER A 66 4.43 -5.55 11.59
CA SER A 66 5.54 -6.44 11.23
C SER A 66 6.88 -5.72 11.46
N SER A 67 7.29 -5.61 12.72
CA SER A 67 8.67 -5.34 13.10
C SER A 67 9.40 -6.68 13.20
N PHE A 68 10.06 -7.08 12.11
CA PHE A 68 10.99 -8.21 12.14
C PHE A 68 12.29 -7.76 12.82
N PHE A 69 12.53 -8.25 14.04
CA PHE A 69 13.86 -8.25 14.64
C PHE A 69 14.64 -9.43 14.06
N GLN A 70 15.72 -9.15 13.36
CA GLN A 70 16.74 -10.16 13.10
C GLN A 70 18.11 -9.59 13.49
N THR A 71 18.83 -10.45 14.18
CA THR A 71 20.10 -10.34 14.88
C THR A 71 21.18 -9.56 14.11
N ALA A 72 21.86 -8.66 14.81
CA ALA A 72 22.87 -7.75 14.29
C ALA A 72 24.19 -8.42 13.86
N PRO A 73 24.85 -7.88 12.82
CA PRO A 73 26.31 -7.74 12.73
C PRO A 73 26.75 -6.26 12.90
N PRO A 74 28.06 -5.96 13.11
CA PRO A 74 28.59 -4.67 13.60
C PRO A 74 28.39 -3.49 12.62
N PRO A 75 28.52 -2.23 13.10
CA PRO A 75 28.08 -1.05 12.37
C PRO A 75 29.10 -0.66 11.29
N ASP A 76 28.71 -0.78 10.03
CA ASP A 76 29.33 -0.02 8.96
C ASP A 76 28.58 1.31 8.80
N GLN A 77 29.30 2.42 9.00
CA GLN A 77 28.76 3.77 9.09
C GLN A 77 28.50 4.35 7.70
N SER A 78 27.42 3.96 7.02
CA SER A 78 26.93 4.76 5.87
C SER A 78 25.50 4.48 5.38
N GLN A 79 24.69 3.67 6.06
CA GLN A 79 23.30 3.43 5.61
C GLN A 79 22.31 3.84 6.69
N THR A 80 21.94 5.12 6.66
CA THR A 80 20.72 5.54 7.33
C THR A 80 19.54 4.80 6.69
N PRO A 81 18.70 4.07 7.46
CA PRO A 81 17.54 3.41 6.89
C PRO A 81 16.65 4.47 6.24
N CYS A 82 16.53 4.45 4.91
CA CYS A 82 15.55 5.27 4.20
C CYS A 82 14.17 4.86 4.69
N LYS A 83 13.61 5.59 5.67
CA LYS A 83 12.30 5.28 6.25
C LYS A 83 11.24 5.40 5.15
N VAL A 84 10.81 4.27 4.60
CA VAL A 84 9.73 4.18 3.62
C VAL A 84 8.43 4.66 4.28
N PHE A 85 7.69 5.54 3.60
CA PHE A 85 6.39 6.04 4.07
C PHE A 85 5.30 5.47 3.15
N VAL A 86 4.34 4.75 3.73
CA VAL A 86 3.23 4.13 3.01
C VAL A 86 1.93 4.75 3.50
N GLU A 87 1.15 5.27 2.58
CA GLU A 87 -0.16 5.86 2.81
C GLU A 87 -1.26 4.90 2.36
N GLU A 88 -2.36 4.85 3.10
CA GLU A 88 -3.55 4.10 2.72
C GLU A 88 -4.47 4.95 1.85
N VAL A 89 -4.67 4.53 0.60
CA VAL A 89 -5.56 5.20 -0.36
C VAL A 89 -6.96 4.59 -0.31
N ILE A 90 -7.03 3.25 -0.27
CA ILE A 90 -8.26 2.48 -0.12
C ILE A 90 -7.99 1.40 0.94
N PRO A 91 -8.71 1.40 2.08
CA PRO A 91 -8.58 0.36 3.09
C PRO A 91 -8.94 -1.02 2.51
N ILE A 92 -8.40 -2.08 3.12
CA ILE A 92 -8.73 -3.45 2.68
C ILE A 92 -10.16 -3.79 3.10
N TYR A 93 -11.03 -3.98 2.09
CA TYR A 93 -12.38 -4.48 2.28
C TYR A 93 -12.67 -5.64 1.33
N ARG A 94 -13.61 -6.52 1.73
CA ARG A 94 -14.08 -7.63 0.90
C ARG A 94 -14.84 -7.08 -0.31
N ARG A 95 -14.49 -7.54 -1.50
CA ARG A 95 -15.12 -7.20 -2.77
C ARG A 95 -15.64 -8.47 -3.43
N SER A 96 -16.91 -8.49 -3.78
CA SER A 96 -17.56 -9.56 -4.55
C SER A 96 -17.15 -9.52 -6.02
N SER A 97 -15.84 -9.53 -6.29
CA SER A 97 -15.26 -9.47 -7.64
C SER A 97 -15.50 -10.74 -8.47
N ASN A 98 -16.20 -11.72 -7.89
CA ASN A 98 -16.68 -12.91 -8.55
C ASN A 98 -18.05 -12.75 -9.22
N THR A 99 -18.81 -11.72 -8.85
CA THR A 99 -20.09 -11.41 -9.49
C THR A 99 -19.94 -10.31 -10.53
N GLU A 100 -19.09 -9.31 -10.26
CA GLU A 100 -18.86 -8.17 -11.13
C GLU A 100 -17.39 -7.76 -11.12
N VAL A 101 -16.88 -7.24 -12.24
CA VAL A 101 -15.52 -6.71 -12.31
C VAL A 101 -15.42 -5.49 -11.39
N TYR A 102 -14.44 -5.50 -10.48
CA TYR A 102 -14.16 -4.35 -9.64
C TYR A 102 -13.07 -3.49 -10.28
N CYS A 103 -13.36 -2.20 -10.49
CA CYS A 103 -12.42 -1.28 -11.11
C CYS A 103 -12.37 0.06 -10.37
N GLY A 104 -11.32 0.83 -10.64
CA GLY A 104 -11.19 2.18 -10.12
C GLY A 104 -9.98 2.91 -10.70
N SER A 105 -9.84 4.17 -10.34
CA SER A 105 -8.69 4.98 -10.68
C SER A 105 -8.27 5.89 -9.53
N HIS A 106 -7.02 6.33 -9.54
CA HIS A 106 -6.50 7.29 -8.56
C HIS A 106 -5.47 8.20 -9.23
N ALA A 107 -5.70 9.51 -9.13
CA ALA A 107 -4.76 10.52 -9.63
C ALA A 107 -3.42 10.38 -8.90
N TYR A 108 -2.31 10.57 -9.59
CA TYR A 108 -0.99 10.47 -8.98
C TYR A 108 -0.79 11.56 -7.92
N PRO A 109 -0.64 11.20 -6.63
CA PRO A 109 -0.41 12.20 -5.59
C PRO A 109 1.03 12.74 -5.62
N GLY A 110 1.94 12.02 -6.29
CA GLY A 110 3.33 12.41 -6.47
C GLY A 110 4.16 11.24 -6.99
N ASN A 111 5.48 11.32 -6.80
CA ASN A 111 6.40 10.24 -7.15
C ASN A 111 6.34 9.12 -6.10
N GLY A 112 6.10 7.90 -6.55
CA GLY A 112 5.95 6.76 -5.65
C GLY A 112 5.63 5.46 -6.37
N THR A 113 5.20 4.48 -5.59
CA THR A 113 4.78 3.16 -6.08
C THR A 113 3.44 2.80 -5.45
N TYR A 114 2.44 2.49 -6.26
CA TYR A 114 1.18 1.93 -5.77
C TYR A 114 1.36 0.47 -5.35
N LEU A 115 0.69 0.09 -4.27
CA LEU A 115 0.62 -1.28 -3.78
C LEU A 115 -0.85 -1.73 -3.83
N LEU A 116 -1.19 -2.56 -4.81
CA LEU A 116 -2.50 -3.20 -4.88
C LEU A 116 -2.41 -4.49 -4.05
N LYS A 117 -3.12 -4.51 -2.92
CA LYS A 117 -3.11 -5.65 -2.00
C LYS A 117 -4.37 -6.48 -2.16
N PHE A 118 -4.18 -7.76 -2.46
CA PHE A 118 -5.22 -8.77 -2.55
C PHE A 118 -5.10 -9.71 -1.34
N ASP A 119 -6.10 -9.65 -0.47
CA ASP A 119 -6.12 -10.34 0.81
C ASP A 119 -7.08 -11.54 0.78
N ASN A 120 -6.54 -12.73 1.02
CA ASN A 120 -7.29 -13.98 1.11
C ASN A 120 -7.19 -14.61 2.52
N THR A 121 -6.79 -13.85 3.55
CA THR A 121 -6.62 -14.34 4.93
C THR A 121 -7.92 -14.84 5.56
N TYR A 122 -9.07 -14.35 5.10
CA TYR A 122 -10.40 -14.80 5.54
C TYR A 122 -10.78 -16.22 5.06
N SER A 123 -10.03 -16.81 4.13
CA SER A 123 -10.36 -18.12 3.55
C SER A 123 -9.48 -19.22 4.13
N LEU A 124 -10.09 -20.11 4.92
CA LEU A 124 -9.37 -21.27 5.50
C LEU A 124 -9.05 -22.36 4.46
N TRP A 125 -9.93 -22.57 3.48
CA TRP A 125 -9.86 -23.72 2.56
C TRP A 125 -10.02 -23.37 1.08
N ARG A 126 -10.11 -22.07 0.77
CA ARG A 126 -10.47 -21.59 -0.57
C ARG A 126 -9.38 -20.68 -1.13
N SER A 127 -8.61 -21.22 -2.07
CA SER A 127 -7.76 -20.43 -2.95
C SER A 127 -8.62 -19.55 -3.88
N LYS A 128 -8.02 -18.50 -4.43
CA LYS A 128 -8.66 -17.59 -5.38
C LYS A 128 -7.87 -17.56 -6.67
N MET A 129 -8.57 -17.68 -7.80
CA MET A 129 -8.04 -17.28 -9.10
C MET A 129 -8.34 -15.80 -9.28
N LEU A 130 -7.31 -14.99 -9.51
CA LEU A 130 -7.40 -13.54 -9.63
C LEU A 130 -6.97 -13.13 -11.04
N TYR A 131 -7.88 -12.48 -11.76
CA TYR A 131 -7.64 -11.82 -13.03
C TYR A 131 -7.51 -10.33 -12.78
N TYR A 132 -6.48 -9.68 -13.32
CA TYR A 132 -6.29 -8.25 -13.12
C TYR A 132 -5.66 -7.59 -14.33
N ARG A 133 -5.92 -6.30 -14.47
CA ARG A 133 -5.23 -5.41 -15.41
C ARG A 133 -4.98 -4.08 -14.71
N VAL A 134 -3.78 -3.54 -14.89
CA VAL A 134 -3.39 -2.23 -14.34
C VAL A 134 -2.68 -1.44 -15.42
N TYR A 135 -3.03 -0.18 -15.57
CA TYR A 135 -2.44 0.71 -16.56
C TYR A 135 -2.44 2.16 -16.08
N SER A 136 -1.65 2.99 -16.76
CA SER A 136 -1.56 4.43 -16.54
C SER A 136 -2.32 5.15 -17.65
N THR A 137 -2.98 6.26 -17.32
CA THR A 137 -3.55 7.19 -18.32
C THR A 137 -2.79 8.50 -18.35
N LYS A 138 -3.06 9.31 -19.38
CA LYS A 138 -2.49 10.65 -19.57
C LYS A 138 -3.52 11.74 -19.40
#